data_AF-A0A550D272-F1
#
_entry.id   AF-A0A550D272-F1
#
_cell.length_a   1.000
_cell.length_b   1.000
_cell.length_c   1.000
_cell.angle_alpha   90.00
_cell.angle_beta   90.00
_cell.angle_gamma   90.00
#
_symmetry.space_group_name_H-M   'P 1'
#
loop_
_entity.id
_entity.type
_entity.pdbx_description
1 polymer ?
#
loop_
_entity_poly.entity_id
_entity_poly.type
_entity_poly.pdbx_seq_one_letter_code
_entity_poly.pdbx_strand_id
1 'polypeptide(L)'
;SFPWAQAVNQETGEFKPIDELRRLFQNAGVSPDKEIITYCRIGERAAHTWFVLKYLLGYPAVRVYDGSWAEWGNVVGAPVKKGTEP
;
A
#
# COMPACT_ATOMS: atom_id res chain seq x y z
N SER A 1 -4.60 -2.13 7.54
CA SER A 1 -3.81 -2.87 6.52
C SER A 1 -4.64 -2.97 5.24
N PHE A 2 -4.03 -2.75 4.07
CA PHE A 2 -4.71 -2.85 2.76
C PHE A 2 -4.07 -3.99 1.93
N PRO A 3 -4.77 -5.13 1.73
CA PRO A 3 -4.28 -6.21 0.88
C PRO A 3 -4.18 -5.78 -0.59
N TRP A 4 -3.01 -5.93 -1.21
CA TRP A 4 -2.75 -5.49 -2.59
C TRP A 4 -3.75 -6.06 -3.62
N ALA A 5 -4.19 -7.29 -3.41
CA ALA A 5 -5.12 -7.99 -4.29
C ALA A 5 -6.48 -7.27 -4.40
N GLN A 6 -6.86 -6.44 -3.42
CA GLN A 6 -8.09 -5.64 -3.51
C GLN A 6 -8.06 -4.62 -4.65
N ALA A 7 -6.89 -4.29 -5.22
CA ALA A 7 -6.77 -3.39 -6.36
C ALA A 7 -6.92 -4.07 -7.73
N VAL A 8 -7.07 -5.39 -7.78
CA VAL A 8 -7.22 -6.15 -9.04
C VAL A 8 -8.50 -6.97 -9.07
N ASN A 9 -9.01 -7.21 -10.27
CA ASN A 9 -10.02 -8.23 -10.52
C ASN A 9 -9.41 -9.61 -10.27
N GLN A 10 -10.04 -10.43 -9.42
CA GLN A 10 -9.50 -11.73 -9.01
C GLN A 10 -9.60 -12.80 -10.10
N GLU A 11 -10.49 -12.61 -11.07
CA GLU A 11 -10.69 -13.54 -12.18
C GLU A 11 -9.78 -13.19 -13.37
N THR A 12 -9.64 -11.90 -13.68
CA THR A 12 -8.89 -11.44 -14.86
C THR A 12 -7.47 -10.98 -14.55
N GLY A 13 -7.17 -10.64 -13.29
CA GLY A 13 -5.88 -10.05 -12.88
C GLY A 13 -5.70 -8.58 -13.28
N GLU A 14 -6.69 -7.97 -13.95
CA GLU A 14 -6.63 -6.58 -14.38
C GLU A 14 -6.80 -5.63 -13.20
N PHE A 15 -6.22 -4.43 -13.28
CA PHE A 15 -6.53 -3.37 -12.33
C PHE A 15 -8.02 -3.01 -12.37
N LYS A 16 -8.59 -2.76 -11.20
CA LYS A 16 -9.96 -2.24 -11.11
C LYS A 16 -10.08 -0.85 -11.74
N PRO A 17 -11.28 -0.43 -12.15
CA PRO A 17 -11.50 0.92 -12.68
C PRO A 17 -11.02 2.01 -11.71
N ILE A 18 -10.51 3.12 -12.25
CA ILE A 18 -9.92 4.22 -11.48
C ILE A 18 -10.83 4.72 -10.35
N ASP A 19 -12.12 4.89 -10.61
CA ASP A 19 -13.08 5.37 -9.61
C ASP A 19 -13.27 4.37 -8.46
N GLU A 20 -13.20 3.06 -8.75
CA GLU A 20 -13.27 2.03 -7.74
C GLU A 20 -12.01 2.01 -6.89
N LEU A 21 -10.83 2.07 -7.52
CA LEU A 21 -9.55 2.18 -6.84
C LEU A 21 -9.53 3.40 -5.90
N ARG A 22 -9.95 4.57 -6.39
CA ARG A 22 -10.01 5.79 -5.58
C ARG A 22 -10.88 5.62 -4.33
N ARG A 23 -12.08 5.04 -4.47
CA ARG A 23 -12.97 4.75 -3.34
C ARG A 23 -12.34 3.78 -2.35
N LEU A 24 -11.74 2.69 -2.84
CA LEU A 24 -11.09 1.67 -2.00
C LEU A 24 -9.99 2.26 -1.12
N PHE A 25 -9.11 3.08 -1.70
CA PHE A 25 -8.02 3.71 -0.94
C PHE A 25 -8.52 4.80 0.01
N GLN A 26 -9.49 5.62 -0.39
CA GLN A 26 -10.09 6.64 0.48
C GLN A 26 -10.79 6.02 1.70
N ASN A 27 -11.54 4.92 1.51
CA ASN A 27 -12.18 4.17 2.61
C ASN A 27 -11.14 3.55 3.55
N ALA A 28 -9.93 3.27 3.06
CA ALA A 28 -8.80 2.82 3.86
C ALA A 28 -8.01 3.98 4.51
N GLY A 29 -8.47 5.23 4.37
CA GLY A 29 -7.81 6.42 4.93
C GLY A 29 -6.61 6.92 4.13
N VAL A 30 -6.42 6.43 2.91
CA VAL A 30 -5.29 6.77 2.01
C VAL A 30 -5.72 7.86 1.03
N SER A 31 -5.14 9.05 1.18
CA SER A 31 -5.54 10.27 0.47
C SER A 31 -4.34 11.01 -0.13
N PRO A 32 -4.52 11.75 -1.25
CA PRO A 32 -3.40 12.33 -2.00
C PRO A 32 -2.76 13.56 -1.32
N ASP A 33 -3.41 14.12 -0.29
CA ASP A 33 -2.90 15.21 0.55
C ASP A 33 -1.84 14.75 1.57
N LYS A 34 -1.62 13.45 1.70
CA LYS A 34 -0.66 12.86 2.62
C LYS A 34 0.52 12.25 1.88
N GLU A 35 1.65 12.23 2.55
CA GLU A 35 2.76 11.37 2.16
C GLU A 35 2.42 9.91 2.49
N ILE A 36 2.61 9.03 1.51
CA ILE A 36 2.28 7.60 1.63
C ILE A 36 3.53 6.76 1.46
N ILE A 37 3.75 5.87 2.43
CA ILE A 37 4.81 4.87 2.40
C ILE A 37 4.17 3.50 2.29
N THR A 38 4.41 2.78 1.19
CA THR A 38 3.96 1.39 1.05
C THR A 38 5.02 0.44 1.59
N TYR A 39 4.58 -0.62 2.25
CA TYR A 39 5.46 -1.70 2.74
C TYR A 39 4.72 -3.05 2.71
N CYS A 40 5.48 -4.13 2.74
CA CYS A 40 4.95 -5.49 2.86
C CYS A 40 5.92 -6.32 3.73
N ARG A 41 6.30 -7.53 3.29
CA ARG A 41 7.42 -8.28 3.86
C ARG A 41 8.75 -7.84 3.26
N ILE A 42 8.75 -7.59 1.95
CA ILE A 42 9.86 -7.09 1.15
C ILE A 42 9.28 -6.14 0.09
N GLY A 43 10.09 -5.18 -0.37
CA GLY A 43 9.67 -4.07 -1.24
C GLY A 43 8.99 -4.49 -2.54
N GLU A 44 9.39 -5.61 -3.15
CA GLU A 44 8.85 -6.08 -4.44
C GLU A 44 7.31 -6.18 -4.44
N ARG A 45 6.72 -6.60 -3.31
CA ARG A 45 5.26 -6.75 -3.19
C ARG A 45 4.57 -5.43 -2.89
N ALA A 46 5.26 -4.51 -2.23
CA ALA A 46 4.78 -3.17 -1.95
C ALA A 46 4.78 -2.27 -3.20
N ALA A 47 5.61 -2.61 -4.20
CA ALA A 47 5.70 -1.91 -5.47
C ALA A 47 4.37 -1.92 -6.25
N HIS A 48 3.57 -2.98 -6.15
CA HIS A 48 2.25 -3.05 -6.78
C HIS A 48 1.33 -1.91 -6.31
N THR A 49 1.12 -1.80 -4.99
CA THR A 49 0.27 -0.74 -4.41
C THR A 49 0.86 0.65 -4.68
N TRP A 50 2.19 0.79 -4.63
CA TRP A 50 2.86 2.04 -5.00
C TRP A 50 2.56 2.45 -6.43
N PHE A 51 2.63 1.52 -7.40
CA PHE A 51 2.33 1.80 -8.80
C PHE A 51 0.89 2.30 -8.98
N VAL A 52 -0.07 1.62 -8.35
CA VAL A 52 -1.48 2.02 -8.39
C VAL A 52 -1.68 3.44 -7.86
N LEU A 53 -1.14 3.76 -6.69
CA LEU A 53 -1.29 5.09 -6.09
C LEU A 53 -0.57 6.16 -6.92
N LYS A 54 0.67 5.90 -7.34
CA LYS A 54 1.52 6.89 -8.01
C LYS A 54 1.10 7.16 -9.46
N TYR A 55 0.82 6.11 -10.23
CA TYR A 55 0.62 6.23 -11.68
C TYR A 55 -0.83 6.13 -12.09
N LEU A 56 -1.63 5.24 -11.48
CA LEU A 56 -3.05 5.12 -11.85
C LEU A 56 -3.90 6.21 -11.19
N LEU A 57 -3.64 6.51 -9.92
CA LEU A 57 -4.38 7.52 -9.17
C LEU A 57 -3.70 8.90 -9.14
N GLY A 58 -2.45 9.00 -9.58
CA GLY A 58 -1.73 10.26 -9.69
C GLY A 58 -1.34 10.89 -8.35
N TYR A 59 -1.20 10.10 -7.28
CA TYR A 59 -0.87 10.64 -5.96
C TYR A 59 0.57 11.20 -5.96
N PRO A 60 0.77 12.45 -5.49
CA PRO A 60 2.03 13.16 -5.72
C PRO A 60 3.18 12.59 -4.88
N ALA A 61 2.92 12.16 -3.65
CA ALA A 61 3.93 11.77 -2.67
C ALA A 61 3.76 10.31 -2.20
N VAL A 62 4.24 9.36 -3.02
CA VAL A 62 4.20 7.92 -2.71
C VAL A 62 5.60 7.32 -2.83
N ARG A 63 6.08 6.65 -1.78
CA ARG A 63 7.36 5.93 -1.75
C ARG A 63 7.17 4.48 -1.33
N VAL A 64 8.10 3.63 -1.76
CA VAL A 64 8.20 2.24 -1.28
C VAL A 64 9.24 2.20 -0.16
N TYR A 65 8.91 1.58 0.97
CA TYR A 65 9.88 1.15 1.96
C TYR A 65 10.32 -0.28 1.63
N ASP A 66 11.48 -0.40 1.01
CA ASP A 66 11.99 -1.63 0.40
C ASP A 66 12.41 -2.68 1.44
N GLY A 67 13.03 -2.26 2.55
CA GLY A 67 13.35 -3.13 3.68
C GLY A 67 12.10 -3.76 4.31
N SER A 68 10.98 -3.03 4.32
CA SER A 68 9.67 -3.55 4.69
C SER A 68 9.70 -4.26 6.06
N TRP A 69 8.82 -5.25 6.30
CA TRP A 69 8.81 -5.99 7.56
C TRP A 69 10.04 -6.87 7.78
N ALA A 70 10.70 -7.34 6.71
CA ALA A 70 11.93 -8.12 6.83
C ALA A 70 13.04 -7.30 7.50
N GLU A 71 13.10 -5.99 7.25
CA GLU A 71 13.97 -5.07 7.98
C GLU A 71 13.35 -4.65 9.31
N TRP A 72 12.19 -4.00 9.31
CA TRP A 72 11.61 -3.38 10.51
C TRP A 72 11.39 -4.37 11.66
N GLY A 73 10.96 -5.60 11.34
CA GLY A 73 10.75 -6.66 12.32
C GLY A 73 12.04 -7.16 12.99
N ASN A 74 13.21 -6.82 12.44
CA ASN A 74 14.53 -7.15 12.99
C ASN A 74 15.28 -5.94 13.57
N VAL A 75 14.73 -4.72 13.46
CA VAL A 75 15.34 -3.53 14.06
C VAL A 75 15.16 -3.56 15.58
N VAL A 76 16.27 -3.64 16.30
CA VAL A 76 16.27 -3.62 17.77
C VAL A 76 15.68 -2.30 18.26
N GLY A 77 14.67 -2.39 19.12
CA GLY A 77 14.01 -1.23 19.72
C GLY A 77 12.99 -0.52 18.81
N ALA A 78 12.73 -1.00 17.60
CA ALA A 78 11.68 -0.43 16.76
C ALA A 78 10.29 -0.65 17.38
N PRO A 79 9.41 0.37 17.37
CA PRO A 79 8.05 0.21 17.89
C PRO A 79 7.25 -0.74 17.01
N VAL A 80 6.47 -1.61 17.65
CA VAL A 80 5.58 -2.58 16.99
C VAL A 80 4.22 -2.59 17.67
N LYS A 81 3.16 -2.46 16.87
CA LYS A 81 1.78 -2.66 17.31
C LYS A 81 1.27 -4.03 16.83
N LYS A 82 0.57 -4.75 17.70
CA LYS A 82 -0.11 -6.03 17.41
C LYS A 82 -1.63 -5.82 17.53
N GLY A 83 -2.42 -6.65 16.83
CA GLY A 83 -3.88 -6.59 16.84
C GLY A 83 -4.46 -6.03 15.54
N THR A 84 -5.75 -5.68 15.57
CA THR A 84 -6.54 -5.35 14.37
C THR A 84 -6.66 -3.86 14.08
N GLU A 85 -6.25 -2.98 15.00
CA GLU A 85 -6.35 -1.53 14.81
C GLU A 85 -5.02 -0.92 14.33
N PRO A 86 -5.07 0.12 13.46
CA PRO A 86 -3.92 0.96 13.15
C PRO A 86 -3.42 1.67 14.41
#